data_AF-A0A6M7W8Y9-F1
#
_entry.id   AF-A0A6M7W8Y9-F1
#
_cell.length_a   1.000
_cell.length_b   1.000
_cell.length_c   1.000
_cell.angle_alpha   90.00
_cell.angle_beta   90.00
_cell.angle_gamma   90.00
#
_symmetry.space_group_name_H-M   'P 1'
#
loop_
_entity.id
_entity.type
_entity.pdbx_description
1 polymer ?
#
loop_
_entity_poly.entity_id
_entity_poly.type
_entity_poly.pdbx_seq_one_letter_code
_entity_poly.pdbx_strand_id
1 'polypeptide(L)'
;MRQVGIDLYSGCGGMSAGACAALPDLEIKWALDIDEYATKTFARVHPKAVVDCRDVAEVSATDILERATIDRIDWFFAGPTCQAVSTMGIFHPDDPRNALFVHFLRLLDGFITAGRRPDKIVLENVPGVVYGKNVTIIRQLFRALEARDYYVFADVLNMAEYGLPQLRNRFILVATSDAIPATFPRAKRSEDASIGLPSYLSVRDAIGDLFDIEPNNSTGIVKANSQRIAGEFAAFVQRPSQTIACHWGANVSDINRRRIASVPQGGSWKDIPQDLLPDRFRRVRLTDYTTLYGRLHEDDPAYTISAGFANVTSGCFTHPRKDRSLTVREGARLQGFPDDFEFAGPRSAQYRQVGNAVPPFFMAQIVEHIAAGQHGIPARITSAALNTGKALPPLVRRFKTKKSESARSLGGYGGGTYWPLGWGERLTVDELIKSGNRLHNVPLRYRRRDEWRVDRDQFSQHDLLTLYNSPVRLAALSDRVLAVPLIAAGRTDSIDHALVKLLASISSLPGQIDIELPVEYLRTRIELLWTSLKQQNAGGLPHMDRRARSGVVRLVSAKGERSAARLSFGEFASSKAAEDGASLLLVLDAPRHDWSAFHSQPKATASA
;
A
#
# COMPACT_ATOMS: atom_id res chain seq x y z
N MET A 1 -17.61 -29.25 25.17
CA MET A 1 -16.13 -29.19 25.23
C MET A 1 -15.72 -27.79 24.83
N ARG A 2 -14.67 -27.20 25.41
CA ARG A 2 -14.16 -25.90 24.93
C ARG A 2 -13.51 -26.08 23.56
N GLN A 3 -13.77 -25.14 22.65
CA GLN A 3 -13.09 -25.05 21.35
C GLN A 3 -11.72 -24.39 21.53
N VAL A 4 -10.75 -24.79 20.72
CA VAL A 4 -9.37 -24.30 20.73
C VAL A 4 -9.08 -23.50 19.48
N GLY A 5 -8.64 -22.25 19.67
CA GLY A 5 -8.21 -21.37 18.60
C GLY A 5 -6.71 -21.09 18.64
N ILE A 6 -6.13 -20.85 17.47
CA ILE A 6 -4.79 -20.32 17.28
C ILE A 6 -4.80 -19.15 16.30
N ASP A 7 -3.92 -18.16 16.47
CA ASP A 7 -3.92 -16.93 15.66
C ASP A 7 -2.49 -16.56 15.17
N LEU A 8 -2.27 -16.66 13.87
CA LEU A 8 -1.00 -16.34 13.23
C LEU A 8 -1.04 -14.97 12.56
N TYR A 9 -0.01 -14.15 12.80
CA TYR A 9 -0.03 -12.72 12.44
C TYR A 9 -1.13 -11.98 13.19
N SER A 10 -1.24 -12.30 14.48
CA SER A 10 -2.37 -11.99 15.34
C SER A 10 -2.59 -10.50 15.60
N GLY A 11 -1.56 -9.67 15.40
CA GLY A 11 -1.57 -8.27 15.77
C GLY A 11 -1.98 -8.09 17.22
N CYS A 12 -2.87 -7.12 17.48
CA CYS A 12 -3.41 -6.90 18.81
C CYS A 12 -4.54 -7.88 19.19
N GLY A 13 -4.91 -8.82 18.30
CA GLY A 13 -5.95 -9.82 18.55
C GLY A 13 -7.37 -9.42 18.16
N GLY A 14 -7.55 -8.47 17.24
CA GLY A 14 -8.90 -8.06 16.79
C GLY A 14 -9.72 -9.20 16.19
N MET A 15 -9.10 -10.09 15.41
CA MET A 15 -9.73 -11.27 14.84
C MET A 15 -10.15 -12.27 15.94
N SER A 16 -9.18 -12.67 16.78
CA SER A 16 -9.40 -13.55 17.95
C SER A 16 -10.46 -13.02 18.92
N ALA A 17 -10.44 -11.73 19.24
CA ALA A 17 -11.41 -11.12 20.14
C ALA A 17 -12.84 -11.16 19.57
N GLY A 18 -13.00 -10.96 18.26
CA GLY A 18 -14.28 -11.14 17.59
C GLY A 18 -14.75 -12.59 17.61
N ALA A 19 -13.84 -13.53 17.36
CA ALA A 19 -14.13 -14.97 17.41
C ALA A 19 -14.60 -15.42 18.80
N CYS A 20 -13.88 -15.04 19.87
CA CYS A 20 -14.27 -15.33 21.25
C CYS A 20 -15.57 -14.62 21.68
N ALA A 21 -15.88 -13.47 21.10
CA ALA A 21 -17.16 -12.80 21.35
C ALA A 21 -18.35 -13.56 20.72
N ALA A 22 -18.14 -14.19 19.56
CA ALA A 22 -19.14 -15.02 18.90
C ALA A 22 -19.27 -16.42 19.51
N LEU A 23 -18.17 -17.00 19.98
CA LEU A 23 -18.09 -18.35 20.52
C LEU A 23 -17.58 -18.29 21.97
N PRO A 24 -18.47 -18.23 22.98
CA PRO A 24 -18.08 -18.11 24.38
C PRO A 24 -17.24 -19.29 24.91
N ASP A 25 -17.30 -20.44 24.23
CA ASP A 25 -16.54 -21.64 24.53
C ASP A 25 -15.19 -21.74 23.78
N LEU A 26 -14.87 -20.77 22.91
CA LEU A 26 -13.59 -20.68 22.21
C LEU A 26 -12.50 -20.09 23.10
N GLU A 27 -11.45 -20.87 23.34
CA GLU A 27 -10.24 -20.47 24.06
C GLU A 27 -9.06 -20.39 23.08
N ILE A 28 -8.46 -19.21 22.96
CA ILE A 28 -7.21 -19.07 22.19
C ILE A 28 -6.04 -19.61 23.01
N LYS A 29 -5.35 -20.62 22.48
CA LYS A 29 -4.22 -21.28 23.16
C LYS A 29 -2.86 -20.75 22.70
N TRP A 30 -2.75 -20.29 21.47
CA TRP A 30 -1.51 -19.77 20.93
C TRP A 30 -1.72 -18.61 19.96
N ALA A 31 -0.80 -17.65 19.99
CA ALA A 31 -0.75 -16.57 19.03
C ALA A 31 0.68 -16.17 18.69
N LEU A 32 0.90 -15.68 17.48
CA LEU A 32 2.19 -15.16 17.03
C LEU A 32 2.04 -13.83 16.30
N ASP A 33 2.91 -12.89 16.64
CA ASP A 33 3.16 -11.67 15.87
C ASP A 33 4.62 -11.22 16.08
N ILE A 34 5.13 -10.37 15.20
CA ILE A 34 6.49 -9.83 15.33
C ILE A 34 6.51 -8.49 16.08
N ASP A 35 5.37 -7.79 16.21
CA ASP A 35 5.28 -6.53 16.94
C ASP A 35 5.10 -6.77 18.44
N GLU A 36 6.10 -6.34 19.21
CA GLU A 36 6.16 -6.48 20.67
C GLU A 36 4.97 -5.84 21.39
N TYR A 37 4.46 -4.71 20.92
CA TYR A 37 3.33 -4.05 21.58
C TYR A 37 2.01 -4.73 21.24
N ALA A 38 1.87 -5.22 20.01
CA ALA A 38 0.73 -6.00 19.58
C ALA A 38 0.62 -7.30 20.38
N THR A 39 1.72 -8.04 20.56
CA THR A 39 1.75 -9.26 21.39
C THR A 39 1.48 -8.99 22.86
N LYS A 40 1.98 -7.88 23.43
CA LYS A 40 1.61 -7.46 24.80
C LYS A 40 0.11 -7.19 24.94
N THR A 41 -0.50 -6.53 23.96
CA THR A 41 -1.96 -6.34 23.93
C THR A 41 -2.69 -7.67 23.84
N PHE A 42 -2.26 -8.54 22.92
CA PHE A 42 -2.86 -9.86 22.74
C PHE A 42 -2.86 -10.67 24.04
N ALA A 43 -1.70 -10.74 24.71
CA ALA A 43 -1.54 -11.47 25.97
C ALA A 43 -2.45 -10.93 27.09
N ARG A 44 -2.75 -9.62 27.10
CA ARG A 44 -3.68 -9.03 28.07
C ARG A 44 -5.12 -9.46 27.82
N VAL A 45 -5.52 -9.52 26.55
CA VAL A 45 -6.90 -9.88 26.14
C VAL A 45 -7.12 -11.39 26.25
N HIS A 46 -6.08 -12.18 25.95
CA HIS A 46 -6.09 -13.63 25.99
C HIS A 46 -5.03 -14.15 26.99
N PRO A 47 -5.23 -13.97 28.31
CA PRO A 47 -4.20 -14.27 29.34
C PRO A 47 -3.83 -15.75 29.47
N LYS A 48 -4.59 -16.64 28.85
CA LYS A 48 -4.31 -18.09 28.82
C LYS A 48 -3.54 -18.52 27.58
N ALA A 49 -3.38 -17.65 26.59
CA ALA A 49 -2.66 -17.96 25.36
C ALA A 49 -1.14 -17.89 25.60
N VAL A 50 -0.40 -18.83 25.01
CA VAL A 50 1.04 -18.68 24.81
C VAL A 50 1.23 -17.73 23.63
N VAL A 51 1.84 -16.57 23.86
CA VAL A 51 2.04 -15.54 22.83
C VAL A 51 3.51 -15.43 22.47
N ASP A 52 3.86 -15.74 21.22
CA ASP A 52 5.22 -15.61 20.70
C ASP A 52 5.41 -14.27 19.98
N CYS A 53 6.38 -13.48 20.46
CA CYS A 53 6.85 -12.26 19.81
C CYS A 53 8.14 -12.53 19.02
N ARG A 54 8.03 -13.12 17.82
CA ARG A 54 9.18 -13.47 16.97
C ARG A 54 8.80 -13.66 15.51
N ASP A 55 9.80 -13.86 14.65
CA ASP A 55 9.55 -14.19 13.25
C ASP A 55 8.88 -15.57 13.14
N VAL A 56 7.90 -15.69 12.26
CA VAL A 56 7.19 -16.95 11.98
C VAL A 56 8.14 -18.04 11.47
N ALA A 57 9.28 -17.69 10.86
CA ALA A 57 10.28 -18.65 10.40
C ALA A 57 10.96 -19.41 11.56
N GLU A 58 10.95 -18.85 12.78
CA GLU A 58 11.68 -19.37 13.94
C GLU A 58 10.85 -20.34 14.81
N VAL A 59 9.56 -20.51 14.51
CA VAL A 59 8.68 -21.41 15.28
C VAL A 59 8.40 -22.71 14.52
N SER A 60 8.22 -23.81 15.25
CA SER A 60 7.77 -25.09 14.69
C SER A 60 6.44 -25.51 15.32
N ALA A 61 5.62 -26.23 14.55
CA ALA A 61 4.32 -26.68 15.03
C ALA A 61 4.43 -27.58 16.27
N THR A 62 5.42 -28.48 16.31
CA THR A 62 5.61 -29.40 17.45
C THR A 62 5.92 -28.67 18.75
N ASP A 63 6.85 -27.70 18.72
CA ASP A 63 7.17 -26.86 19.87
C ASP A 63 5.94 -26.07 20.36
N ILE A 64 5.15 -25.52 19.43
CA ILE A 64 3.92 -24.79 19.75
C ILE A 64 2.92 -25.70 20.46
N LEU A 65 2.67 -26.89 19.91
CA LEU A 65 1.70 -27.84 20.47
C LEU A 65 2.07 -28.26 21.89
N GLU A 66 3.35 -28.50 22.15
CA GLU A 66 3.87 -28.86 23.47
C GLU A 66 3.75 -27.70 24.46
N ARG A 67 4.31 -26.52 24.13
CA ARG A 67 4.33 -25.36 25.04
C ARG A 67 2.94 -24.82 25.35
N ALA A 68 2.06 -24.78 24.35
CA ALA A 68 0.70 -24.28 24.49
C ALA A 68 -0.30 -25.37 24.92
N THR A 69 0.16 -26.61 25.14
CA THR A 69 -0.67 -27.76 25.56
C THR A 69 -1.90 -27.95 24.66
N ILE A 70 -1.68 -27.99 23.35
CA ILE A 70 -2.74 -28.05 22.34
C ILE A 70 -2.99 -29.50 21.93
N ASP A 71 -4.14 -30.03 22.34
CA ASP A 71 -4.62 -31.39 22.03
C ASP A 71 -5.50 -31.46 20.77
N ARG A 72 -6.03 -30.32 20.32
CA ARG A 72 -6.83 -30.16 19.09
C ARG A 72 -6.79 -28.71 18.61
N ILE A 73 -7.13 -28.48 17.35
CA ILE A 73 -7.28 -27.13 16.79
C ILE A 73 -8.63 -27.04 16.09
N ASP A 74 -9.58 -26.33 16.68
CA ASP A 74 -10.89 -26.10 16.06
C ASP A 74 -10.81 -24.92 15.07
N TRP A 75 -10.03 -23.89 15.42
CA TRP A 75 -9.93 -22.65 14.64
C TRP A 75 -8.47 -22.23 14.43
N PHE A 76 -8.11 -21.97 13.18
CA PHE A 76 -6.84 -21.39 12.79
C PHE A 76 -7.06 -20.07 12.05
N PHE A 77 -6.81 -18.97 12.75
CA PHE A 77 -6.90 -17.62 12.22
C PHE A 77 -5.55 -17.17 11.64
N ALA A 78 -5.57 -16.46 10.51
CA ALA A 78 -4.35 -15.91 9.91
C ALA A 78 -4.58 -14.56 9.20
N GLY A 79 -3.71 -13.57 9.45
CA GLY A 79 -3.73 -12.26 8.79
C GLY A 79 -2.39 -11.86 8.15
N PRO A 80 -1.84 -12.63 7.18
CA PRO A 80 -0.52 -12.36 6.64
C PRO A 80 -0.43 -10.99 5.97
N THR A 81 0.61 -10.22 6.31
CA THR A 81 0.76 -8.86 5.78
C THR A 81 0.92 -8.84 4.25
N CYS A 82 0.34 -7.82 3.63
CA CYS A 82 0.25 -7.71 2.17
C CYS A 82 1.38 -6.87 1.53
N GLN A 83 2.48 -6.59 2.26
CA GLN A 83 3.53 -5.66 1.78
C GLN A 83 4.21 -6.12 0.48
N ALA A 84 4.07 -7.39 0.10
CA ALA A 84 4.56 -7.97 -1.14
C ALA A 84 3.65 -7.77 -2.38
N VAL A 85 2.40 -7.33 -2.18
CA VAL A 85 1.30 -7.53 -3.16
C VAL A 85 0.68 -6.19 -3.62
N SER A 86 1.22 -5.04 -3.17
CA SER A 86 0.76 -3.72 -3.60
C SER A 86 1.31 -3.34 -4.98
N THR A 87 0.46 -3.37 -6.00
CA THR A 87 0.39 -2.60 -7.27
C THR A 87 1.66 -2.37 -8.13
N MET A 88 2.88 -2.77 -7.75
CA MET A 88 4.12 -2.31 -8.39
C MET A 88 5.23 -3.38 -8.58
N GLY A 89 4.93 -4.68 -8.49
CA GLY A 89 5.92 -5.75 -8.71
C GLY A 89 5.46 -6.82 -9.70
N ILE A 90 6.36 -7.24 -10.60
CA ILE A 90 6.21 -8.46 -11.42
C ILE A 90 6.55 -9.67 -10.54
N PHE A 91 5.70 -10.68 -10.58
CA PHE A 91 5.75 -11.88 -9.74
C PHE A 91 6.82 -12.88 -10.18
N HIS A 92 7.59 -13.40 -9.22
CA HIS A 92 8.40 -14.61 -9.35
C HIS A 92 7.98 -15.64 -8.27
N PRO A 93 7.85 -16.94 -8.60
CA PRO A 93 7.54 -18.00 -7.63
C PRO A 93 8.57 -18.11 -6.48
N ASP A 94 9.84 -17.78 -6.76
CA ASP A 94 10.95 -17.87 -5.80
C ASP A 94 11.18 -16.56 -5.02
N ASP A 95 10.19 -15.67 -5.02
CA ASP A 95 10.29 -14.37 -4.37
C ASP A 95 10.17 -14.50 -2.85
N PRO A 96 11.20 -14.14 -2.06
CA PRO A 96 11.18 -14.21 -0.59
C PRO A 96 10.08 -13.34 0.04
N ARG A 97 9.43 -12.46 -0.72
CA ARG A 97 8.31 -11.62 -0.27
C ARG A 97 6.98 -12.39 -0.17
N ASN A 98 6.85 -13.58 -0.77
CA ASN A 98 5.70 -14.50 -0.58
C ASN A 98 5.84 -15.43 0.64
N ALA A 99 6.91 -15.27 1.43
CA ALA A 99 7.26 -16.18 2.52
C ALA A 99 6.15 -16.34 3.58
N LEU A 100 5.28 -15.35 3.79
CA LEU A 100 4.25 -15.44 4.82
C LEU A 100 3.20 -16.52 4.52
N PHE A 101 2.70 -16.62 3.28
CA PHE A 101 1.79 -17.72 2.92
C PHE A 101 2.49 -19.09 2.97
N VAL A 102 3.79 -19.12 2.63
CA VAL A 102 4.60 -20.33 2.73
C VAL A 102 4.76 -20.78 4.18
N HIS A 103 5.04 -19.86 5.10
CA HIS A 103 5.17 -20.18 6.52
C HIS A 103 3.82 -20.54 7.16
N PHE A 104 2.72 -19.94 6.71
CA PHE A 104 1.37 -20.38 7.08
C PHE A 104 1.14 -21.85 6.68
N LEU A 105 1.42 -22.21 5.41
CA LEU A 105 1.27 -23.60 4.95
C LEU A 105 2.23 -24.55 5.68
N ARG A 106 3.48 -24.12 5.93
CA ARG A 106 4.47 -24.88 6.71
C ARG A 106 3.97 -25.22 8.12
N LEU A 107 3.36 -24.25 8.81
CA LEU A 107 2.80 -24.49 10.14
C LEU A 107 1.55 -25.36 10.08
N LEU A 108 0.66 -25.12 9.10
CA LEU A 108 -0.49 -25.98 8.85
C LEU A 108 -0.08 -27.44 8.63
N ASP A 109 0.94 -27.69 7.80
CA ASP A 109 1.50 -29.01 7.56
C ASP A 109 2.07 -29.64 8.83
N GLY A 110 2.78 -28.85 9.63
CA GLY A 110 3.30 -29.28 10.91
C GLY A 110 2.19 -29.72 11.88
N PHE A 111 1.10 -28.94 11.99
CA PHE A 111 -0.04 -29.30 12.84
C PHE A 111 -0.77 -30.56 12.32
N ILE A 112 -0.97 -30.67 10.99
CA ILE A 112 -1.58 -31.87 10.38
C ILE A 112 -0.71 -33.11 10.65
N THR A 113 0.60 -33.02 10.43
CA THR A 113 1.54 -34.12 10.65
C THR A 113 1.57 -34.57 12.12
N ALA A 114 1.39 -33.64 13.05
CA ALA A 114 1.28 -33.94 14.48
C ALA A 114 -0.12 -34.46 14.90
N GLY A 115 -1.03 -34.71 13.96
CA GLY A 115 -2.38 -35.20 14.25
C GLY A 115 -3.31 -34.14 14.85
N ARG A 116 -3.05 -32.85 14.58
CA ARG A 116 -3.80 -31.68 15.07
C ARG A 116 -4.28 -30.81 13.92
N ARG A 117 -4.82 -31.44 12.87
CA ARG A 117 -5.38 -30.74 11.71
C ARG A 117 -6.47 -29.75 12.17
N PRO A 118 -6.35 -28.44 11.82
CA PRO A 118 -7.40 -27.47 12.12
C PRO A 118 -8.76 -27.82 11.48
N ASP A 119 -9.86 -27.64 12.20
CA ASP A 119 -11.19 -27.86 11.60
C ASP A 119 -11.62 -26.71 10.69
N LYS A 120 -11.32 -25.48 11.10
CA LYS A 120 -11.72 -24.26 10.39
C LYS A 120 -10.53 -23.32 10.30
N ILE A 121 -10.28 -22.82 9.11
CA ILE A 121 -9.26 -21.83 8.82
C ILE A 121 -9.97 -20.58 8.33
N VAL A 122 -9.62 -19.43 8.92
CA VAL A 122 -10.07 -18.12 8.43
C VAL A 122 -8.85 -17.26 8.15
N LEU A 123 -8.70 -16.85 6.89
CA LEU A 123 -7.61 -15.99 6.45
C LEU A 123 -8.14 -14.64 5.98
N GLU A 124 -7.60 -13.56 6.55
CA GLU A 124 -7.90 -12.18 6.14
C GLU A 124 -6.79 -11.58 5.28
N ASN A 125 -7.18 -10.77 4.29
CA ASN A 125 -6.24 -9.91 3.59
C ASN A 125 -6.91 -8.68 2.95
N VAL A 126 -6.11 -7.78 2.37
CA VAL A 126 -6.63 -6.65 1.59
C VAL A 126 -7.21 -7.09 0.24
N PRO A 127 -8.16 -6.34 -0.35
CA PRO A 127 -8.74 -6.67 -1.65
C PRO A 127 -7.74 -6.75 -2.81
N GLY A 128 -6.55 -6.14 -2.67
CA GLY A 128 -5.50 -6.16 -3.70
C GLY A 128 -5.03 -7.56 -4.10
N VAL A 129 -5.21 -8.56 -3.22
CA VAL A 129 -4.72 -9.94 -3.46
C VAL A 129 -5.49 -10.68 -4.56
N VAL A 130 -6.71 -10.23 -4.90
CA VAL A 130 -7.57 -10.85 -5.91
C VAL A 130 -7.56 -10.13 -7.25
N TYR A 131 -6.71 -9.11 -7.42
CA TYR A 131 -6.60 -8.32 -8.65
C TYR A 131 -5.27 -8.52 -9.37
N GLY A 132 -5.28 -8.35 -10.69
CA GLY A 132 -4.08 -8.41 -11.52
C GLY A 132 -3.36 -9.76 -11.43
N LYS A 133 -2.01 -9.72 -11.34
CA LYS A 133 -1.18 -10.93 -11.25
C LYS A 133 -1.30 -11.66 -9.90
N ASN A 134 -1.82 -10.99 -8.88
CA ASN A 134 -1.89 -11.51 -7.51
C ASN A 134 -2.93 -12.64 -7.35
N VAL A 135 -3.95 -12.68 -8.22
CA VAL A 135 -4.98 -13.74 -8.21
C VAL A 135 -4.37 -15.14 -8.37
N THR A 136 -3.19 -15.24 -8.99
CA THR A 136 -2.45 -16.50 -9.12
C THR A 136 -2.02 -17.04 -7.76
N ILE A 137 -1.65 -16.19 -6.81
CA ILE A 137 -1.29 -16.59 -5.44
C ILE A 137 -2.50 -17.22 -4.76
N ILE A 138 -3.67 -16.56 -4.87
CA ILE A 138 -4.92 -17.08 -4.31
C ILE A 138 -5.31 -18.41 -4.95
N ARG A 139 -5.14 -18.57 -6.27
CA ARG A 139 -5.36 -19.85 -6.96
C ARG A 139 -4.47 -20.96 -6.42
N GLN A 140 -3.18 -20.69 -6.16
CA GLN A 140 -2.28 -21.68 -5.59
C GLN A 140 -2.62 -21.99 -4.13
N LEU A 141 -3.04 -21.00 -3.35
CA LEU A 141 -3.49 -21.20 -1.97
C LEU A 141 -4.74 -22.09 -1.91
N PHE A 142 -5.72 -21.87 -2.78
CA PHE A 142 -6.90 -22.76 -2.91
C PHE A 142 -6.47 -24.20 -3.19
N ARG A 143 -5.63 -24.41 -4.21
CA ARG A 143 -5.12 -25.75 -4.55
C ARG A 143 -4.36 -26.40 -3.40
N ALA A 144 -3.54 -25.63 -2.68
CA ALA A 144 -2.77 -26.14 -1.55
C ALA A 144 -3.69 -26.58 -0.39
N LEU A 145 -4.73 -25.81 -0.09
CA LEU A 145 -5.70 -26.16 0.95
C LEU A 145 -6.58 -27.35 0.53
N GLU A 146 -7.05 -27.38 -0.71
CA GLU A 146 -7.83 -28.52 -1.25
C GLU A 146 -7.02 -29.82 -1.29
N ALA A 147 -5.72 -29.75 -1.61
CA ALA A 147 -4.80 -30.90 -1.54
C ALA A 147 -4.59 -31.43 -0.12
N ARG A 148 -5.08 -30.70 0.90
CA ARG A 148 -5.10 -31.09 2.32
C ARG A 148 -6.53 -31.40 2.78
N ASP A 149 -7.41 -31.76 1.84
CA ASP A 149 -8.81 -32.14 2.04
C ASP A 149 -9.69 -31.07 2.70
N TYR A 150 -9.39 -29.78 2.45
CA TYR A 150 -10.26 -28.69 2.89
C TYR A 150 -11.24 -28.28 1.78
N TYR A 151 -12.46 -27.93 2.19
CA TYR A 151 -13.42 -27.21 1.36
C TYR A 151 -13.12 -25.72 1.45
N VAL A 152 -12.87 -25.06 0.31
CA VAL A 152 -12.34 -23.68 0.29
C VAL A 152 -13.26 -22.73 -0.48
N PHE A 153 -13.56 -21.58 0.12
CA PHE A 153 -14.26 -20.49 -0.54
C PHE A 153 -13.81 -19.13 0.01
N ALA A 154 -13.97 -18.07 -0.78
CA ALA A 154 -13.55 -16.73 -0.38
C ALA A 154 -14.42 -15.64 -1.00
N ASP A 155 -14.36 -14.45 -0.43
CA ASP A 155 -14.95 -13.25 -1.01
C ASP A 155 -14.25 -11.97 -0.53
N VAL A 156 -14.52 -10.84 -1.18
CA VAL A 156 -14.19 -9.50 -0.68
C VAL A 156 -15.44 -8.85 -0.11
N LEU A 157 -15.45 -8.62 1.19
CA LEU A 157 -16.61 -8.11 1.92
C LEU A 157 -16.41 -6.65 2.29
N ASN A 158 -17.43 -5.81 2.05
CA ASN A 158 -17.48 -4.44 2.58
C ASN A 158 -18.10 -4.48 3.97
N MET A 159 -17.31 -4.21 5.00
CA MET A 159 -17.73 -4.33 6.39
C MET A 159 -18.89 -3.38 6.77
N ALA A 160 -19.12 -2.30 5.99
CA ALA A 160 -20.29 -1.44 6.16
C ALA A 160 -21.63 -2.16 5.93
N GLU A 161 -21.65 -3.15 5.04
CA GLU A 161 -22.83 -3.98 4.76
C GLU A 161 -23.19 -4.87 5.98
N TYR A 162 -22.26 -5.06 6.91
CA TYR A 162 -22.39 -5.89 8.11
C TYR A 162 -22.50 -5.04 9.39
N GLY A 163 -22.80 -3.74 9.26
CA GLY A 163 -23.01 -2.85 10.39
C GLY A 163 -21.73 -2.34 11.06
N LEU A 164 -20.56 -2.43 10.40
CA LEU A 164 -19.40 -1.65 10.83
C LEU A 164 -19.53 -0.21 10.29
N PRO A 165 -19.32 0.85 11.07
CA PRO A 165 -19.44 2.25 10.61
C PRO A 165 -18.24 2.72 9.76
N GLN A 166 -17.79 1.86 8.84
CA GLN A 166 -16.55 2.04 8.09
C GLN A 166 -16.63 1.37 6.71
N LEU A 167 -16.27 2.11 5.65
CA LEU A 167 -16.06 1.60 4.30
C LEU A 167 -14.72 0.86 4.22
N ARG A 168 -14.69 -0.37 4.72
CA ARG A 168 -13.51 -1.25 4.76
C ARG A 168 -13.82 -2.53 3.99
N ASN A 169 -13.15 -2.69 2.85
CA ASN A 169 -13.21 -3.92 2.07
C ASN A 169 -12.08 -4.85 2.48
N ARG A 170 -12.37 -6.14 2.69
CA ARG A 170 -11.37 -7.18 2.98
C ARG A 170 -11.67 -8.48 2.29
N PHE A 171 -10.62 -9.11 1.80
CA PHE A 171 -10.63 -10.48 1.33
C PHE A 171 -10.69 -11.41 2.54
N ILE A 172 -11.68 -12.29 2.57
CA ILE A 172 -11.86 -13.32 3.61
C ILE A 172 -11.88 -14.66 2.89
N LEU A 173 -10.96 -15.54 3.25
CA LEU A 173 -10.92 -16.94 2.82
C LEU A 173 -11.30 -17.82 4.00
N VAL A 174 -12.16 -18.79 3.72
CA VAL A 174 -12.58 -19.83 4.66
C VAL A 174 -12.17 -21.17 4.09
N ALA A 175 -11.56 -22.01 4.93
CA ALA A 175 -11.30 -23.41 4.60
C ALA A 175 -11.79 -24.29 5.75
N THR A 176 -12.57 -25.33 5.46
CA THR A 176 -13.16 -26.21 6.49
C THR A 176 -12.85 -27.68 6.22
N SER A 177 -12.65 -28.44 7.29
CA SER A 177 -12.45 -29.89 7.25
C SER A 177 -13.70 -30.60 6.74
N ASP A 178 -14.86 -30.17 7.23
CA ASP A 178 -16.17 -30.65 6.79
C ASP A 178 -16.77 -29.74 5.71
N ALA A 179 -17.62 -30.32 4.87
CA ALA A 179 -18.35 -29.56 3.86
C ALA A 179 -19.40 -28.66 4.54
N ILE A 180 -19.27 -27.35 4.34
CA ILE A 180 -20.29 -26.36 4.72
C ILE A 180 -20.75 -25.57 3.48
N PRO A 181 -21.93 -24.92 3.51
CA PRO A 181 -22.33 -24.03 2.43
C PRO A 181 -21.28 -22.93 2.19
N ALA A 182 -20.75 -22.86 0.96
CA ALA A 182 -19.77 -21.87 0.53
C ALA A 182 -20.40 -20.46 0.41
N THR A 183 -20.77 -19.89 1.56
CA THR A 183 -21.54 -18.66 1.69
C THR A 183 -21.04 -17.79 2.83
N PHE A 184 -21.30 -16.49 2.73
CA PHE A 184 -21.05 -15.49 3.77
C PHE A 184 -22.38 -14.95 4.31
N PRO A 185 -22.43 -14.35 5.51
CA PRO A 185 -23.67 -13.81 6.06
C PRO A 185 -24.35 -12.82 5.11
N ARG A 186 -25.66 -12.72 5.18
CA ARG A 186 -26.40 -11.72 4.39
C ARG A 186 -26.06 -10.31 4.88
N ALA A 187 -25.94 -9.37 3.94
CA ALA A 187 -25.81 -7.96 4.27
C ALA A 187 -26.98 -7.51 5.16
N LYS A 188 -26.66 -6.81 6.25
CA LYS A 188 -27.63 -6.20 7.16
C LYS A 188 -27.96 -4.76 6.77
N ARG A 189 -27.10 -4.12 5.97
CA ARG A 189 -27.18 -2.70 5.59
C ARG A 189 -26.77 -2.48 4.13
N SER A 190 -27.26 -1.40 3.54
CA SER A 190 -27.01 -1.02 2.15
C SER A 190 -26.98 0.50 1.98
N GLU A 191 -26.16 1.02 1.08
CA GLU A 191 -26.30 2.41 0.61
C GLU A 191 -27.42 2.61 -0.40
N ASP A 192 -27.83 1.53 -1.07
CA ASP A 192 -28.89 1.54 -2.07
C ASP A 192 -30.23 1.31 -1.38
N ALA A 193 -31.03 2.38 -1.30
CA ALA A 193 -32.35 2.36 -0.68
C ALA A 193 -33.34 1.40 -1.38
N SER A 194 -33.11 1.05 -2.65
CA SER A 194 -33.97 0.11 -3.38
C SER A 194 -33.86 -1.34 -2.87
N ILE A 195 -32.79 -1.66 -2.14
CA ILE A 195 -32.56 -3.01 -1.58
C ILE A 195 -33.44 -3.26 -0.33
N GLY A 196 -34.07 -2.23 0.25
CA GLY A 196 -34.96 -2.38 1.41
C GLY A 196 -34.22 -2.66 2.73
N LEU A 197 -32.89 -2.54 2.76
CA LEU A 197 -32.08 -2.61 3.97
C LEU A 197 -31.84 -1.20 4.54
N PRO A 198 -31.63 -1.05 5.86
CA PRO A 198 -31.19 0.21 6.45
C PRO A 198 -29.92 0.74 5.79
N SER A 199 -29.72 2.06 5.84
CA SER A 199 -28.50 2.75 5.38
C SER A 199 -27.24 2.20 6.05
N TYR A 200 -26.03 2.63 5.71
CA TYR A 200 -24.85 2.28 6.52
C TYR A 200 -24.82 3.01 7.87
N LEU A 201 -24.14 2.45 8.88
CA LEU A 201 -23.90 3.17 10.13
C LEU A 201 -22.90 4.30 9.91
N SER A 202 -23.17 5.41 10.58
CA SER A 202 -22.43 6.65 10.46
C SER A 202 -21.31 6.77 11.50
N VAL A 203 -20.42 7.75 11.32
CA VAL A 203 -19.42 8.10 12.34
C VAL A 203 -20.08 8.50 13.65
N ARG A 204 -21.23 9.19 13.61
CA ARG A 204 -22.02 9.57 14.79
C ARG A 204 -22.49 8.33 15.56
N ASP A 205 -22.92 7.28 14.87
CA ASP A 205 -23.36 6.02 15.51
C ASP A 205 -22.23 5.30 16.25
N ALA A 206 -20.97 5.64 15.95
CA ALA A 206 -19.80 5.00 16.55
C ALA A 206 -19.15 5.81 17.68
N ILE A 207 -19.00 7.12 17.46
CA ILE A 207 -18.20 8.00 18.31
C ILE A 207 -18.93 9.29 18.69
N GLY A 208 -20.23 9.41 18.40
CA GLY A 208 -21.02 10.61 18.67
C GLY A 208 -21.06 10.99 20.16
N ASP A 209 -21.07 10.00 21.06
CA ASP A 209 -20.99 10.19 22.51
C ASP A 209 -19.59 10.65 23.00
N LEU A 210 -18.56 10.55 22.16
CA LEU A 210 -17.19 11.02 22.43
C LEU A 210 -16.90 12.42 21.90
N PHE A 211 -17.77 13.00 21.05
CA PHE A 211 -17.51 14.28 20.38
C PHE A 211 -17.26 15.44 21.35
N ASP A 212 -17.91 15.40 22.50
CA ASP A 212 -17.84 16.44 23.54
C ASP A 212 -16.90 16.06 24.69
N ILE A 213 -16.21 14.92 24.59
CA ILE A 213 -15.21 14.47 25.56
C ILE A 213 -13.82 14.84 25.04
N GLU A 214 -13.18 15.83 25.68
CA GLU A 214 -11.83 16.23 25.31
C GLU A 214 -10.81 15.11 25.62
N PRO A 215 -9.87 14.82 24.70
CA PRO A 215 -8.87 13.77 24.91
C PRO A 215 -7.96 14.08 26.11
N ASN A 216 -7.71 13.08 26.96
CA ASN A 216 -6.71 13.21 28.02
C ASN A 216 -5.34 12.78 27.49
N ASN A 217 -4.53 13.74 27.03
CA ASN A 217 -3.23 13.44 26.44
C ASN A 217 -2.15 13.03 27.46
N SER A 218 -2.43 13.12 28.78
CA SER A 218 -1.53 12.68 29.84
C SER A 218 -1.75 11.22 30.22
N THR A 219 -3.01 10.82 30.44
CA THR A 219 -3.34 9.47 30.92
C THR A 219 -4.05 8.60 29.89
N GLY A 220 -4.65 9.19 28.87
CA GLY A 220 -5.51 8.49 27.89
C GLY A 220 -6.84 8.03 28.45
N ILE A 221 -7.15 8.35 29.72
CA ILE A 221 -8.36 7.89 30.41
C ILE A 221 -9.32 9.07 30.56
N VAL A 222 -10.57 8.86 30.17
CA VAL A 222 -11.67 9.81 30.32
C VAL A 222 -12.89 9.15 30.96
N LYS A 223 -13.80 9.95 31.52
CA LYS A 223 -15.08 9.44 32.06
C LYS A 223 -15.99 9.02 30.91
N ALA A 224 -16.66 7.88 31.07
CA ALA A 224 -17.64 7.43 30.09
C ALA A 224 -18.87 8.36 30.09
N ASN A 225 -19.47 8.57 28.92
CA ASN A 225 -20.75 9.27 28.84
C ASN A 225 -21.87 8.35 29.39
N SER A 226 -22.86 8.95 30.05
CA SER A 226 -24.05 8.22 30.49
C SER A 226 -25.00 7.91 29.32
N GLN A 227 -24.96 8.74 28.27
CA GLN A 227 -25.76 8.54 27.06
C GLN A 227 -25.12 7.44 26.20
N ARG A 228 -25.85 6.34 26.03
CA ARG A 228 -25.46 5.25 25.13
C ARG A 228 -26.18 5.36 23.80
N ILE A 229 -25.46 4.98 22.75
CA ILE A 229 -26.04 4.86 21.41
C ILE A 229 -26.80 3.53 21.37
N ALA A 230 -27.97 3.51 20.72
CA ALA A 230 -28.77 2.30 20.57
C ALA A 230 -28.28 1.45 19.39
N GLY A 231 -28.52 0.14 19.46
CA GLY A 231 -28.29 -0.80 18.36
C GLY A 231 -27.19 -1.83 18.64
N GLU A 232 -27.17 -2.88 17.81
CA GLU A 232 -26.28 -4.04 17.93
C GLU A 232 -24.80 -3.63 18.01
N PHE A 233 -24.38 -2.74 17.12
CA PHE A 233 -23.01 -2.23 17.08
C PHE A 233 -22.62 -1.49 18.36
N ALA A 234 -23.47 -0.56 18.81
CA ALA A 234 -23.22 0.21 20.02
C ALA A 234 -23.20 -0.68 21.27
N ALA A 235 -24.09 -1.68 21.35
CA ALA A 235 -24.08 -2.67 22.43
C ALA A 235 -22.79 -3.51 22.46
N PHE A 236 -22.22 -3.83 21.31
CA PHE A 236 -20.95 -4.55 21.21
C PHE A 236 -19.77 -3.71 21.68
N VAL A 237 -19.69 -2.43 21.25
CA VAL A 237 -18.53 -1.58 21.53
C VAL A 237 -18.60 -0.86 22.88
N GLN A 238 -19.78 -0.41 23.31
CA GLN A 238 -19.99 0.34 24.57
C GLN A 238 -20.27 -0.61 25.75
N ARG A 239 -19.33 -1.52 26.01
CA ARG A 239 -19.42 -2.41 27.18
C ARG A 239 -19.44 -1.60 28.48
N PRO A 240 -20.17 -2.04 29.53
CA PRO A 240 -20.30 -1.29 30.75
C PRO A 240 -18.95 -0.96 31.41
N SER A 241 -18.64 0.33 31.48
CA SER A 241 -17.46 0.85 32.18
C SER A 241 -17.74 2.29 32.67
N GLN A 242 -17.08 2.69 33.76
CA GLN A 242 -17.11 4.08 34.25
C GLN A 242 -16.11 4.97 33.49
N THR A 243 -15.11 4.38 32.86
CA THR A 243 -14.02 5.08 32.17
C THR A 243 -13.74 4.49 30.81
N ILE A 244 -13.25 5.33 29.90
CA ILE A 244 -12.83 4.94 28.57
C ILE A 244 -11.33 5.18 28.46
N ALA A 245 -10.58 4.12 28.18
CA ALA A 245 -9.13 4.17 28.00
C ALA A 245 -8.74 4.47 26.54
N CYS A 246 -7.47 4.81 26.33
CA CYS A 246 -6.89 5.14 25.01
C CYS A 246 -7.55 6.34 24.29
N HIS A 247 -8.26 7.23 25.01
CA HIS A 247 -8.82 8.46 24.44
C HIS A 247 -7.80 9.61 24.49
N TRP A 248 -6.67 9.41 23.82
CA TRP A 248 -5.64 10.42 23.57
C TRP A 248 -5.45 10.63 22.07
N GLY A 249 -5.12 11.87 21.69
CA GLY A 249 -4.86 12.25 20.30
C GLY A 249 -3.37 12.33 19.99
N ALA A 250 -3.04 12.35 18.70
CA ALA A 250 -1.73 12.77 18.23
C ALA A 250 -1.63 14.31 18.19
N ASN A 251 -0.42 14.85 18.37
CA ASN A 251 -0.21 16.28 18.20
C ASN A 251 -0.27 16.63 16.71
N VAL A 252 -1.13 17.59 16.35
CA VAL A 252 -1.20 18.16 15.00
C VAL A 252 -0.43 19.46 15.00
N SER A 253 0.57 19.57 14.12
CA SER A 253 1.37 20.80 13.97
C SER A 253 0.50 22.01 13.63
N ASP A 254 0.91 23.20 14.02
CA ASP A 254 0.09 24.42 13.83
C ASP A 254 -0.23 24.70 12.35
N ILE A 255 0.69 24.37 11.44
CA ILE A 255 0.42 24.47 10.00
C ILE A 255 -0.67 23.49 9.56
N ASN A 256 -0.64 22.24 10.05
CA ASN A 256 -1.66 21.25 9.72
C ASN A 256 -3.00 21.55 10.40
N ARG A 257 -2.99 22.16 11.59
CA ARG A 257 -4.20 22.65 12.26
C ARG A 257 -4.87 23.75 11.45
N ARG A 258 -4.09 24.75 10.99
CA ARG A 258 -4.59 25.80 10.09
C ARG A 258 -5.17 25.25 8.79
N ARG A 259 -4.51 24.23 8.21
CA ARG A 259 -5.01 23.51 7.04
C ARG A 259 -6.38 22.89 7.30
N ILE A 260 -6.50 22.01 8.29
CA ILE A 260 -7.75 21.26 8.54
C ILE A 260 -8.89 22.14 9.05
N ALA A 261 -8.61 23.28 9.69
CA ALA A 261 -9.62 24.24 10.14
C ALA A 261 -10.49 24.78 8.98
N SER A 262 -9.93 24.86 7.78
CA SER A 262 -10.67 25.27 6.57
C SER A 262 -11.47 24.14 5.91
N VAL A 263 -11.25 22.89 6.32
CA VAL A 263 -11.88 21.72 5.71
C VAL A 263 -13.25 21.48 6.37
N PRO A 264 -14.38 21.58 5.64
CA PRO A 264 -15.71 21.30 6.19
C PRO A 264 -15.95 19.79 6.38
N GLN A 265 -17.06 19.41 7.03
CA GLN A 265 -17.44 17.99 7.16
C GLN A 265 -17.55 17.31 5.78
N GLY A 266 -16.91 16.15 5.63
CA GLY A 266 -16.83 15.43 4.35
C GLY A 266 -15.96 16.14 3.28
N GLY A 267 -15.24 17.18 3.67
CA GLY A 267 -14.25 17.88 2.84
C GLY A 267 -12.88 17.21 2.88
N SER A 268 -11.93 17.74 2.11
CA SER A 268 -10.55 17.27 2.05
C SER A 268 -9.58 18.38 1.69
N TRP A 269 -8.36 18.01 1.26
CA TRP A 269 -7.33 18.97 0.84
C TRP A 269 -7.80 19.98 -0.22
N LYS A 270 -8.86 19.64 -0.97
CA LYS A 270 -9.49 20.50 -1.98
C LYS A 270 -10.08 21.78 -1.38
N ASP A 271 -10.42 21.76 -0.09
CA ASP A 271 -11.03 22.87 0.63
C ASP A 271 -10.00 23.78 1.32
N ILE A 272 -8.71 23.39 1.29
CA ILE A 272 -7.63 24.14 1.95
C ILE A 272 -7.20 25.34 1.08
N PRO A 273 -7.06 26.54 1.66
CA PRO A 273 -6.46 27.69 0.98
C PRO A 273 -5.11 27.36 0.34
N GLN A 274 -4.91 27.85 -0.87
CA GLN A 274 -3.79 27.47 -1.72
C GLN A 274 -2.41 27.85 -1.15
N ASP A 275 -2.35 28.96 -0.43
CA ASP A 275 -1.18 29.47 0.28
C ASP A 275 -0.79 28.59 1.47
N LEU A 276 -1.74 27.85 2.04
CA LEU A 276 -1.50 26.90 3.12
C LEU A 276 -1.13 25.51 2.60
N LEU A 277 -1.46 25.15 1.36
CA LEU A 277 -1.17 23.82 0.79
C LEU A 277 0.33 23.61 0.56
N PRO A 278 0.86 22.40 0.80
CA PRO A 278 2.24 22.07 0.43
C PRO A 278 2.46 22.12 -1.09
N ASP A 279 3.66 22.52 -1.52
CA ASP A 279 4.02 22.64 -2.94
C ASP A 279 3.76 21.39 -3.78
N ARG A 280 3.82 20.19 -3.20
CA ARG A 280 3.50 18.95 -3.92
C ARG A 280 2.09 18.96 -4.51
N PHE A 281 1.13 19.62 -3.85
CA PHE A 281 -0.26 19.73 -4.34
C PHE A 281 -0.36 20.64 -5.57
N ARG A 282 0.73 21.36 -5.91
CA ARG A 282 0.82 22.13 -7.16
C ARG A 282 0.67 21.31 -8.44
N ARG A 283 0.96 20.01 -8.34
CA ARG A 283 1.02 19.09 -9.48
C ARG A 283 -0.01 17.96 -9.40
N VAL A 284 -0.90 18.01 -8.40
CA VAL A 284 -1.87 16.95 -8.08
C VAL A 284 -3.19 17.20 -8.81
N ARG A 285 -3.78 16.16 -9.42
CA ARG A 285 -5.12 16.29 -10.02
C ARG A 285 -6.18 16.32 -8.91
N LEU A 286 -7.29 17.04 -9.14
CA LEU A 286 -8.43 17.02 -8.22
C LEU A 286 -9.05 15.63 -8.04
N THR A 287 -8.85 14.71 -8.97
CA THR A 287 -9.28 13.31 -8.85
C THR A 287 -8.33 12.44 -8.02
N ASP A 288 -7.12 12.94 -7.75
CA ASP A 288 -6.10 12.21 -7.01
C ASP A 288 -6.23 12.55 -5.52
N TYR A 289 -5.78 11.62 -4.67
CA TYR A 289 -5.65 11.89 -3.23
C TYR A 289 -6.92 12.42 -2.58
N THR A 290 -8.10 12.01 -3.05
CA THR A 290 -9.40 12.61 -2.71
C THR A 290 -9.72 12.62 -1.21
N THR A 291 -9.04 11.77 -0.43
CA THR A 291 -9.20 11.63 1.02
C THR A 291 -8.15 12.36 1.85
N LEU A 292 -7.05 12.88 1.30
CA LEU A 292 -5.99 13.51 2.11
C LEU A 292 -6.48 14.78 2.81
N TYR A 293 -6.03 15.02 4.05
CA TYR A 293 -6.56 16.08 4.92
C TYR A 293 -8.08 15.98 5.13
N GLY A 294 -8.67 14.81 4.87
CA GLY A 294 -10.11 14.62 4.90
C GLY A 294 -10.68 14.78 6.30
N ARG A 295 -11.82 15.47 6.39
CA ARG A 295 -12.64 15.53 7.59
C ARG A 295 -13.78 14.55 7.47
N LEU A 296 -13.92 13.68 8.46
CA LEU A 296 -15.06 12.78 8.53
C LEU A 296 -16.37 13.57 8.56
N HIS A 297 -17.39 13.04 7.90
CA HIS A 297 -18.75 13.57 8.01
C HIS A 297 -19.48 12.74 9.06
N GLU A 298 -20.15 13.38 10.02
CA GLU A 298 -20.76 12.67 11.14
C GLU A 298 -21.88 11.71 10.71
N ASP A 299 -22.62 12.04 9.64
CA ASP A 299 -23.73 11.22 9.13
C ASP A 299 -23.32 10.23 8.02
N ASP A 300 -22.05 10.20 7.60
CA ASP A 300 -21.52 9.20 6.66
C ASP A 300 -20.71 8.14 7.43
N PRO A 301 -20.53 6.92 6.88
CA PRO A 301 -19.55 5.96 7.40
C PRO A 301 -18.13 6.49 7.28
N ALA A 302 -17.23 6.05 8.17
CA ALA A 302 -15.82 6.40 8.08
C ALA A 302 -15.17 5.77 6.84
N TYR A 303 -14.11 6.41 6.34
CA TYR A 303 -13.18 5.74 5.43
C TYR A 303 -12.36 4.68 6.16
N THR A 304 -11.61 3.85 5.42
CA THR A 304 -10.76 2.83 6.02
C THR A 304 -9.78 3.42 7.05
N ILE A 305 -9.91 3.03 8.30
CA ILE A 305 -8.98 3.37 9.39
C ILE A 305 -7.69 2.57 9.16
N SER A 306 -6.61 3.28 8.80
CA SER A 306 -5.30 2.69 8.49
C SER A 306 -4.33 2.87 9.65
N ALA A 307 -3.22 2.13 9.71
CA ALA A 307 -2.21 2.30 10.76
C ALA A 307 -1.64 3.73 10.91
N GLY A 308 -1.82 4.57 9.88
CA GLY A 308 -1.40 5.97 9.86
C GLY A 308 -2.48 6.97 10.26
N PHE A 309 -3.62 6.54 10.84
CA PHE A 309 -4.77 7.41 11.09
C PHE A 309 -4.54 8.51 12.15
N ALA A 310 -3.40 8.49 12.85
CA ALA A 310 -2.94 9.62 13.65
C ALA A 310 -2.63 10.88 12.82
N ASN A 311 -2.29 10.70 11.54
CA ASN A 311 -1.78 11.74 10.66
C ASN A 311 -2.86 12.24 9.70
N VAL A 312 -3.34 13.47 9.91
CA VAL A 312 -4.36 14.09 9.03
C VAL A 312 -3.91 14.20 7.57
N THR A 313 -2.60 14.17 7.29
CA THR A 313 -2.07 14.32 5.92
C THR A 313 -2.12 13.04 5.08
N SER A 314 -2.50 11.90 5.66
CA SER A 314 -2.43 10.56 5.04
C SER A 314 -3.81 9.99 4.66
N GLY A 315 -4.90 10.68 4.96
CA GLY A 315 -6.26 10.24 4.64
C GLY A 315 -7.33 11.05 5.35
N CYS A 316 -8.54 10.50 5.37
CA CYS A 316 -9.71 11.16 5.97
C CYS A 316 -9.79 10.83 7.46
N PHE A 317 -8.89 11.45 8.21
CA PHE A 317 -8.64 11.13 9.62
C PHE A 317 -8.80 12.34 10.55
N THR A 318 -9.38 13.44 10.06
CA THR A 318 -9.73 14.60 10.89
C THR A 318 -11.09 14.37 11.54
N HIS A 319 -11.18 14.68 12.84
CA HIS A 319 -12.41 14.55 13.63
C HIS A 319 -13.58 15.36 13.00
N PRO A 320 -14.84 14.87 13.03
CA PRO A 320 -15.96 15.54 12.36
C PRO A 320 -16.20 17.00 12.78
N ARG A 321 -15.95 17.33 14.04
CA ARG A 321 -16.26 18.66 14.62
C ARG A 321 -15.05 19.46 15.12
N LYS A 322 -13.86 18.86 15.17
CA LYS A 322 -12.71 19.41 15.90
C LYS A 322 -11.47 19.42 15.01
N ASP A 323 -10.58 20.40 15.19
CA ASP A 323 -9.37 20.57 14.37
C ASP A 323 -8.21 19.70 14.90
N ARG A 324 -8.46 18.40 15.01
CA ARG A 324 -7.50 17.39 15.43
C ARG A 324 -7.70 16.10 14.63
N SER A 325 -6.68 15.24 14.63
CA SER A 325 -6.88 13.85 14.21
C SER A 325 -7.77 13.09 15.19
N LEU A 326 -8.24 11.93 14.75
CA LEU A 326 -8.94 10.99 15.61
C LEU A 326 -8.04 10.51 16.76
N THR A 327 -8.63 10.30 17.93
CA THR A 327 -7.97 9.61 19.05
C THR A 327 -7.81 8.12 18.75
N VAL A 328 -6.93 7.45 19.50
CA VAL A 328 -6.81 5.98 19.40
C VAL A 328 -8.16 5.30 19.64
N ARG A 329 -8.90 5.72 20.67
CA ARG A 329 -10.23 5.18 21.01
C ARG A 329 -11.27 5.44 19.93
N GLU A 330 -11.33 6.65 19.34
CA GLU A 330 -12.25 6.94 18.25
C GLU A 330 -12.00 6.02 17.05
N GLY A 331 -10.74 5.82 16.68
CA GLY A 331 -10.36 4.85 15.65
C GLY A 331 -10.69 3.41 16.02
N ALA A 332 -10.50 3.03 17.29
CA ALA A 332 -10.81 1.69 17.80
C ALA A 332 -12.31 1.39 17.72
N ARG A 333 -13.17 2.35 18.11
CA ARG A 333 -14.62 2.21 17.94
C ARG A 333 -15.01 2.14 16.47
N LEU A 334 -14.45 2.97 15.58
CA LEU A 334 -14.71 2.84 14.14
C LEU A 334 -14.24 1.50 13.54
N GLN A 335 -13.28 0.83 14.19
CA GLN A 335 -12.83 -0.54 13.92
C GLN A 335 -13.62 -1.60 14.72
N GLY A 336 -14.69 -1.23 15.42
CA GLY A 336 -15.56 -2.17 16.13
C GLY A 336 -14.96 -2.79 17.39
N PHE A 337 -13.92 -2.21 17.97
CA PHE A 337 -13.36 -2.65 19.25
C PHE A 337 -14.22 -2.20 20.43
N PRO A 338 -14.37 -3.05 21.47
CA PRO A 338 -15.04 -2.64 22.70
C PRO A 338 -14.19 -1.69 23.55
N ASP A 339 -14.87 -0.89 24.37
CA ASP A 339 -14.27 0.16 25.20
C ASP A 339 -13.33 -0.39 26.28
N ASP A 340 -13.54 -1.63 26.70
CA ASP A 340 -12.67 -2.38 27.63
C ASP A 340 -11.41 -2.96 26.96
N PHE A 341 -11.29 -2.86 25.64
CA PHE A 341 -10.10 -3.28 24.91
C PHE A 341 -9.01 -2.21 25.02
N GLU A 342 -7.94 -2.52 25.76
CA GLU A 342 -6.81 -1.60 25.98
C GLU A 342 -5.59 -1.98 25.17
N PHE A 343 -4.98 -1.00 24.49
CA PHE A 343 -3.81 -1.20 23.64
C PHE A 343 -2.52 -0.86 24.39
N ALA A 344 -1.58 -1.81 24.44
CA ALA A 344 -0.28 -1.63 25.06
C ALA A 344 0.68 -0.80 24.17
N GLY A 345 1.68 -0.21 24.81
CA GLY A 345 2.77 0.50 24.14
C GLY A 345 2.55 2.00 23.94
N PRO A 346 3.50 2.69 23.28
CA PRO A 346 3.39 4.12 23.01
C PRO A 346 2.23 4.40 22.05
N ARG A 347 1.71 5.63 22.07
CA ARG A 347 0.57 6.06 21.23
C ARG A 347 0.72 5.64 19.76
N SER A 348 1.91 5.82 19.18
CA SER A 348 2.18 5.42 17.79
C SER A 348 1.95 3.93 17.54
N ALA A 349 2.33 3.05 18.47
CA ALA A 349 2.08 1.62 18.39
C ALA A 349 0.59 1.30 18.51
N GLN A 350 -0.15 1.99 19.38
CA GLN A 350 -1.59 1.80 19.53
C GLN A 350 -2.37 2.19 18.25
N TYR A 351 -2.00 3.32 17.62
CA TYR A 351 -2.53 3.69 16.30
C TYR A 351 -2.28 2.61 15.24
N ARG A 352 -1.07 2.03 15.20
CA ARG A 352 -0.76 0.94 14.26
C ARG A 352 -1.59 -0.31 14.54
N GLN A 353 -1.68 -0.72 15.81
CA GLN A 353 -2.46 -1.88 16.24
C GLN A 353 -3.92 -1.78 15.80
N VAL A 354 -4.57 -0.64 16.08
CA VAL A 354 -5.96 -0.39 15.68
C VAL A 354 -6.14 -0.42 14.17
N GLY A 355 -5.26 0.25 13.41
CA GLY A 355 -5.40 0.33 11.94
C GLY A 355 -5.13 -0.99 11.21
N ASN A 356 -4.21 -1.81 11.72
CA ASN A 356 -3.86 -3.11 11.15
C ASN A 356 -4.88 -4.19 11.49
N ALA A 357 -5.60 -4.07 12.60
CA ALA A 357 -6.52 -5.11 13.05
C ALA A 357 -7.65 -5.44 12.07
N VAL A 358 -8.08 -6.70 12.13
CA VAL A 358 -9.41 -7.12 11.67
C VAL A 358 -10.44 -6.68 12.72
N PRO A 359 -11.52 -5.98 12.33
CA PRO A 359 -12.56 -5.52 13.26
C PRO A 359 -13.22 -6.68 14.03
N PRO A 360 -13.19 -6.70 15.38
CA PRO A 360 -13.80 -7.78 16.15
C PRO A 360 -15.31 -7.88 15.94
N PHE A 361 -16.04 -6.75 15.84
CA PHE A 361 -17.48 -6.76 15.57
C PHE A 361 -17.86 -7.46 14.24
N PHE A 362 -17.06 -7.21 13.19
CA PHE A 362 -17.27 -7.89 11.91
C PHE A 362 -16.89 -9.37 12.01
N MET A 363 -15.74 -9.66 12.62
CA MET A 363 -15.24 -11.02 12.72
C MET A 363 -16.17 -11.93 13.52
N ALA A 364 -16.82 -11.40 14.57
CA ALA A 364 -17.84 -12.13 15.33
C ALA A 364 -18.94 -12.69 14.42
N GLN A 365 -19.48 -11.86 13.52
CA GLN A 365 -20.53 -12.27 12.59
C GLN A 365 -20.07 -13.31 11.57
N ILE A 366 -18.81 -13.21 11.11
CA ILE A 366 -18.23 -14.20 10.18
C ILE A 366 -18.02 -15.55 10.90
N VAL A 367 -17.45 -15.54 12.11
CA VAL A 367 -17.22 -16.76 12.90
C VAL A 367 -18.53 -17.44 13.23
N GLU A 368 -19.55 -16.70 13.68
CA GLU A 368 -20.87 -17.23 14.00
C GLU A 368 -21.51 -17.95 12.80
N HIS A 369 -21.45 -17.35 11.61
CA HIS A 369 -21.99 -17.93 10.38
C HIS A 369 -21.27 -19.23 9.98
N ILE A 370 -19.94 -19.25 10.07
CA ILE A 370 -19.13 -20.44 9.75
C ILE A 370 -19.39 -21.55 10.78
N ALA A 371 -19.44 -21.21 12.07
CA ALA A 371 -19.67 -22.17 13.15
C ALA A 371 -21.04 -22.83 13.04
N ALA A 372 -22.06 -22.05 12.67
CA ALA A 372 -23.43 -22.55 12.53
C ALA A 372 -23.70 -23.25 11.18
N GLY A 373 -22.77 -23.20 10.21
CA GLY A 373 -22.94 -23.82 8.89
C GLY A 373 -24.14 -23.28 8.10
N GLN A 374 -24.49 -22.01 8.30
CA GLN A 374 -25.71 -21.42 7.76
C GLN A 374 -25.63 -21.15 6.25
N HIS A 375 -26.78 -21.11 5.58
CA HIS A 375 -26.88 -20.61 4.22
C HIS A 375 -26.91 -19.07 4.20
N GLY A 376 -26.06 -18.47 3.38
CA GLY A 376 -26.01 -17.02 3.20
C GLY A 376 -25.92 -16.60 1.73
N ILE A 377 -25.14 -15.55 1.47
CA ILE A 377 -24.81 -15.10 0.12
C ILE A 377 -23.71 -16.00 -0.43
N PRO A 378 -23.89 -16.62 -1.61
CA PRO A 378 -22.85 -17.43 -2.23
C PRO A 378 -21.54 -16.68 -2.40
N ALA A 379 -20.44 -17.31 -2.00
CA ALA A 379 -19.10 -16.78 -2.16
C ALA A 379 -18.77 -16.62 -3.64
N ARG A 380 -18.24 -15.44 -4.02
CA ARG A 380 -17.88 -15.15 -5.43
C ARG A 380 -16.57 -15.79 -5.87
N ILE A 381 -15.71 -16.21 -4.93
CA ILE A 381 -14.41 -16.80 -5.22
C ILE A 381 -14.43 -18.25 -4.76
N THR A 382 -14.53 -19.15 -5.73
CA THR A 382 -14.48 -20.60 -5.56
C THR A 382 -13.46 -21.19 -6.52
N SER A 383 -13.04 -22.44 -6.31
CA SER A 383 -12.16 -23.15 -7.25
C SER A 383 -12.76 -23.23 -8.65
N ALA A 384 -14.08 -23.45 -8.75
CA ALA A 384 -14.79 -23.41 -10.03
C ALA A 384 -14.61 -22.05 -10.73
N ALA A 385 -14.83 -20.94 -10.01
CA ALA A 385 -14.65 -19.60 -10.56
C ALA A 385 -13.19 -19.33 -10.98
N LEU A 386 -12.23 -19.70 -10.13
CA LEU A 386 -10.79 -19.47 -10.35
C LEU A 386 -10.19 -20.32 -11.49
N ASN A 387 -10.77 -21.49 -11.77
CA ASN A 387 -10.32 -22.43 -12.80
C ASN A 387 -10.90 -22.12 -14.19
N THR A 388 -11.95 -21.29 -14.29
CA THR A 388 -12.50 -20.87 -15.61
C THR A 388 -11.53 -20.08 -16.48
N GLY A 389 -10.46 -19.52 -15.88
CA GLY A 389 -9.53 -18.60 -16.55
C GLY A 389 -10.12 -17.21 -16.85
N LYS A 390 -11.42 -16.99 -16.58
CA LYS A 390 -12.07 -15.69 -16.74
C LYS A 390 -11.68 -14.75 -15.60
N ALA A 391 -11.73 -13.44 -15.87
CA ALA A 391 -11.57 -12.44 -14.83
C ALA A 391 -12.68 -12.58 -13.78
N LEU A 392 -12.33 -12.48 -12.49
CA LEU A 392 -13.31 -12.43 -11.41
C LEU A 392 -14.24 -11.23 -11.60
N PRO A 393 -15.52 -11.33 -11.19
CA PRO A 393 -16.44 -10.19 -11.23
C PRO A 393 -15.89 -9.03 -10.38
N PRO A 394 -16.37 -7.79 -10.55
CA PRO A 394 -15.98 -6.69 -9.68
C PRO A 394 -16.26 -7.00 -8.20
N LEU A 395 -15.20 -7.26 -7.44
CA LEU A 395 -15.31 -7.69 -6.03
C LEU A 395 -15.53 -6.53 -5.06
N VAL A 396 -15.03 -5.34 -5.40
CA VAL A 396 -15.26 -4.10 -4.66
C VAL A 396 -16.21 -3.23 -5.49
N ARG A 397 -17.35 -2.87 -4.90
CA ARG A 397 -18.24 -1.86 -5.50
C ARG A 397 -17.48 -0.54 -5.58
N ARG A 398 -17.28 0.00 -6.78
CA ARG A 398 -16.92 1.41 -6.93
C ARG A 398 -18.16 2.20 -6.54
N PHE A 399 -18.08 2.99 -5.47
CA PHE A 399 -19.11 3.96 -5.09
C PHE A 399 -19.36 4.90 -6.28
N LYS A 400 -20.36 4.58 -7.09
CA LYS A 400 -20.72 5.31 -8.32
C LYS A 400 -21.91 6.26 -8.10
N THR A 401 -22.43 6.33 -6.87
CA THR A 401 -23.75 6.90 -6.56
C THR A 401 -23.77 8.09 -5.60
N LYS A 402 -22.64 8.57 -5.07
CA LYS A 402 -22.58 10.01 -4.78
C LYS A 402 -22.64 10.67 -6.16
N LYS A 403 -23.67 11.50 -6.42
CA LYS A 403 -23.72 12.44 -7.56
C LYS A 403 -22.28 12.73 -7.93
N SER A 404 -21.86 12.35 -9.14
CA SER A 404 -20.47 12.51 -9.58
C SER A 404 -19.94 13.82 -9.02
N GLU A 405 -18.70 13.86 -8.55
CA GLU A 405 -18.07 15.08 -8.01
C GLU A 405 -18.30 16.32 -8.93
N SER A 406 -18.72 16.09 -10.19
CA SER A 406 -19.33 17.05 -11.12
C SER A 406 -20.61 17.81 -10.69
N ALA A 407 -21.37 17.37 -9.68
CA ALA A 407 -22.54 18.11 -9.18
C ALA A 407 -22.14 19.16 -8.12
N ARG A 408 -21.02 18.95 -7.41
CA ARG A 408 -20.36 20.00 -6.60
C ARG A 408 -19.67 21.03 -7.49
N SER A 409 -19.38 20.70 -8.75
CA SER A 409 -18.84 21.64 -9.73
C SER A 409 -19.94 22.41 -10.49
N LEU A 410 -20.91 23.00 -9.77
CA LEU A 410 -21.98 23.85 -10.32
C LEU A 410 -21.39 24.94 -11.25
N GLY A 411 -21.25 24.63 -12.55
CA GLY A 411 -20.75 25.55 -13.57
C GLY A 411 -19.46 25.15 -14.30
N GLY A 412 -19.38 23.96 -14.89
CA GLY A 412 -18.52 23.74 -16.08
C GLY A 412 -17.28 22.85 -15.94
N TYR A 413 -17.23 21.92 -14.98
CA TYR A 413 -16.08 21.02 -14.85
C TYR A 413 -16.41 19.61 -15.35
N GLY A 414 -16.34 19.43 -16.67
CA GLY A 414 -16.34 18.12 -17.32
C GLY A 414 -14.90 17.68 -17.65
N GLY A 415 -14.50 16.48 -17.24
CA GLY A 415 -13.43 15.67 -17.86
C GLY A 415 -11.98 16.20 -17.94
N GLY A 416 -11.71 17.46 -17.56
CA GLY A 416 -10.39 18.10 -17.62
C GLY A 416 -9.90 18.57 -16.24
N THR A 417 -8.58 18.69 -16.07
CA THR A 417 -7.98 19.35 -14.90
C THR A 417 -8.18 20.84 -15.06
N TYR A 418 -8.90 21.47 -14.14
CA TYR A 418 -9.11 22.92 -14.14
C TYR A 418 -8.43 23.50 -12.89
N TRP A 419 -7.67 24.56 -13.07
CA TRP A 419 -7.12 25.38 -11.98
C TRP A 419 -7.87 26.72 -11.96
N PRO A 420 -8.29 27.22 -10.79
CA PRO A 420 -8.71 28.62 -10.66
C PRO A 420 -7.54 29.56 -10.99
N LEU A 421 -7.85 30.76 -11.47
CA LEU A 421 -6.88 31.84 -11.72
C LEU A 421 -6.04 32.09 -10.45
N GLY A 422 -4.72 32.23 -10.61
CA GLY A 422 -3.76 32.40 -9.49
C GLY A 422 -2.72 31.29 -9.36
N TRP A 423 -2.85 30.21 -10.13
CA TRP A 423 -1.86 29.13 -10.18
C TRP A 423 -1.02 29.21 -11.45
N GLY A 424 0.00 30.08 -11.46
CA GLY A 424 1.13 29.90 -12.37
C GLY A 424 1.91 31.11 -12.86
N GLU A 425 1.37 32.34 -12.85
CA GLU A 425 2.15 33.54 -13.25
C GLU A 425 1.79 34.75 -12.39
N ARG A 426 2.81 35.58 -12.05
CA ARG A 426 2.60 36.90 -11.45
C ARG A 426 2.02 37.82 -12.53
N LEU A 427 0.83 38.36 -12.30
CA LEU A 427 0.38 39.57 -13.01
C LEU A 427 1.28 40.73 -12.59
N THR A 428 1.74 41.51 -13.56
CA THR A 428 2.47 42.75 -13.25
C THR A 428 1.50 43.77 -12.64
N VAL A 429 2.00 44.65 -11.76
CA VAL A 429 1.17 45.66 -11.05
C VAL A 429 0.40 46.53 -12.06
N ASP A 430 0.98 46.79 -13.22
CA ASP A 430 0.38 47.59 -14.29
C ASP A 430 -0.81 46.90 -15.00
N GLU A 431 -0.80 45.56 -15.07
CA GLU A 431 -1.91 44.77 -15.63
C GLU A 431 -3.11 44.69 -14.68
N LEU A 432 -2.84 44.70 -13.37
CA LEU A 432 -3.87 44.74 -12.33
C LEU A 432 -4.63 46.07 -12.34
N ILE A 433 -3.89 47.18 -12.48
CA ILE A 433 -4.46 48.54 -12.54
C ILE A 433 -5.26 48.75 -13.83
N LYS A 434 -4.78 48.22 -14.97
CA LYS A 434 -5.50 48.30 -16.26
C LYS A 434 -6.81 47.51 -16.32
N SER A 435 -6.96 46.45 -15.52
CA SER A 435 -8.16 45.59 -15.53
C SER A 435 -9.25 46.02 -14.54
N GLY A 436 -9.03 47.11 -13.78
CA GLY A 436 -10.02 47.65 -12.85
C GLY A 436 -10.49 46.65 -11.77
N ASN A 437 -9.67 45.64 -11.46
CA ASN A 437 -9.98 44.54 -10.53
C ASN A 437 -11.26 43.74 -10.87
N ARG A 438 -11.68 43.64 -12.14
CA ARG A 438 -12.92 42.93 -12.53
C ARG A 438 -12.62 41.71 -13.41
N LEU A 439 -12.80 40.50 -12.85
CA LEU A 439 -12.47 39.20 -13.44
C LEU A 439 -13.61 38.56 -14.27
N HIS A 440 -14.37 39.32 -15.06
CA HIS A 440 -15.63 38.79 -15.61
C HIS A 440 -15.55 38.23 -17.05
N ASN A 441 -14.45 38.40 -17.80
CA ASN A 441 -14.41 38.07 -19.24
C ASN A 441 -13.07 37.48 -19.76
N VAL A 442 -12.35 36.66 -18.98
CA VAL A 442 -11.09 36.04 -19.45
C VAL A 442 -11.32 34.58 -19.88
N PRO A 443 -10.87 34.15 -21.08
CA PRO A 443 -11.03 32.77 -21.55
C PRO A 443 -10.15 31.81 -20.73
N LEU A 444 -10.77 30.75 -20.18
CA LEU A 444 -10.09 29.68 -19.47
C LEU A 444 -9.09 28.99 -20.41
N ARG A 445 -7.79 28.99 -20.07
CA ARG A 445 -6.79 28.22 -20.82
C ARG A 445 -6.75 26.78 -20.33
N TYR A 446 -7.03 25.88 -21.27
CA TYR A 446 -6.93 24.44 -21.13
C TYR A 446 -5.46 23.98 -21.14
N ARG A 447 -5.08 23.06 -20.25
CA ARG A 447 -3.93 22.17 -20.48
C ARG A 447 -4.43 20.74 -20.66
N ARG A 448 -4.24 20.21 -21.86
CA ARG A 448 -4.62 18.85 -22.23
C ARG A 448 -3.74 17.86 -21.48
N ARG A 449 -4.35 16.74 -21.06
CA ARG A 449 -3.74 15.65 -20.27
C ARG A 449 -2.63 14.89 -21.02
N ASP A 450 -2.42 15.24 -22.28
CA ASP A 450 -1.68 14.48 -23.28
C ASP A 450 -0.22 14.94 -23.34
N GLU A 451 0.11 16.07 -22.74
CA GLU A 451 1.47 16.65 -22.79
C GLU A 451 2.44 16.06 -21.75
N TRP A 452 1.94 15.29 -20.75
CA TRP A 452 2.79 14.80 -19.64
C TRP A 452 2.48 13.37 -19.17
N ARG A 453 1.71 12.60 -19.95
CA ARG A 453 1.77 11.14 -19.87
C ARG A 453 2.57 10.65 -21.06
N VAL A 454 3.80 10.23 -20.81
CA VAL A 454 4.32 9.08 -21.56
C VAL A 454 3.40 7.93 -21.16
N ASP A 455 2.74 7.36 -22.15
CA ASP A 455 1.95 6.16 -21.98
C ASP A 455 2.85 5.12 -21.28
N ARG A 456 2.53 4.72 -20.04
CA ARG A 456 3.34 3.73 -19.31
C ARG A 456 3.30 2.34 -19.98
N ASP A 457 2.45 2.20 -21.00
CA ASP A 457 2.30 1.02 -21.84
C ASP A 457 2.76 1.25 -23.31
N GLN A 458 3.42 2.38 -23.63
CA GLN A 458 4.17 2.54 -24.89
C GLN A 458 5.65 2.79 -24.62
N PHE A 459 6.32 1.78 -24.06
CA PHE A 459 7.75 1.59 -24.34
C PHE A 459 7.82 1.17 -25.82
N SER A 460 8.03 2.10 -26.75
CA SER A 460 8.28 1.74 -28.14
C SER A 460 9.58 0.95 -28.19
N GLN A 461 9.46 -0.37 -28.35
CA GLN A 461 10.57 -1.31 -28.56
C GLN A 461 11.45 -0.96 -29.81
N HIS A 462 11.19 0.15 -30.51
CA HIS A 462 11.87 0.54 -31.75
C HIS A 462 13.02 1.57 -31.55
N ASP A 463 13.09 2.28 -30.42
CA ASP A 463 14.08 3.37 -30.26
C ASP A 463 15.38 2.95 -29.55
N LEU A 464 15.36 1.85 -28.78
CA LEU A 464 16.52 1.41 -27.99
C LEU A 464 17.71 0.93 -28.83
N LEU A 465 17.47 0.08 -29.84
CA LEU A 465 18.52 -0.42 -30.72
C LEU A 465 19.11 0.71 -31.57
N THR A 466 18.26 1.61 -32.08
CA THR A 466 18.68 2.81 -32.79
C THR A 466 19.56 3.69 -31.92
N LEU A 467 19.18 3.89 -30.65
CA LEU A 467 19.93 4.68 -29.70
C LEU A 467 21.27 4.05 -29.33
N TYR A 468 21.28 2.73 -29.12
CA TYR A 468 22.48 1.94 -28.83
C TYR A 468 23.48 1.99 -30.00
N ASN A 469 22.99 1.89 -31.24
CA ASN A 469 23.83 1.93 -32.45
C ASN A 469 24.23 3.35 -32.88
N SER A 470 23.55 4.39 -32.39
CA SER A 470 23.87 5.77 -32.76
C SER A 470 25.21 6.22 -32.15
N PRO A 471 25.97 7.07 -32.86
CA PRO A 471 27.31 7.46 -32.44
C PRO A 471 27.35 7.96 -30.99
N VAL A 472 28.35 7.48 -30.27
CA VAL A 472 28.58 7.79 -28.86
C VAL A 472 29.30 9.14 -28.78
N ARG A 473 28.59 10.20 -28.38
CA ARG A 473 29.23 11.45 -27.95
C ARG A 473 29.31 11.44 -26.43
N LEU A 474 30.48 11.12 -25.90
CA LEU A 474 30.75 11.22 -24.47
C LEU A 474 31.78 12.31 -24.23
N ALA A 475 31.64 13.02 -23.12
CA ALA A 475 32.65 13.96 -22.66
C ALA A 475 33.55 13.24 -21.66
N ALA A 476 34.78 12.92 -22.06
CA ALA A 476 35.81 12.53 -21.10
C ALA A 476 36.26 13.79 -20.34
N LEU A 477 36.01 13.82 -19.04
CA LEU A 477 36.35 14.97 -18.17
C LEU A 477 37.80 14.91 -17.70
N SER A 478 38.36 13.70 -17.64
CA SER A 478 39.74 13.38 -17.33
C SER A 478 40.01 11.93 -17.71
N ASP A 479 41.27 11.47 -17.56
CA ASP A 479 41.68 10.08 -17.71
C ASP A 479 40.93 9.10 -16.77
N ARG A 480 40.14 9.60 -15.81
CA ARG A 480 39.39 8.80 -14.85
C ARG A 480 37.88 9.01 -14.86
N VAL A 481 37.36 10.03 -15.52
CA VAL A 481 35.95 10.42 -15.39
C VAL A 481 35.31 10.58 -16.76
N LEU A 482 34.25 9.83 -16.99
CA LEU A 482 33.43 9.88 -18.18
C LEU A 482 32.07 10.47 -17.81
N ALA A 483 31.69 11.57 -18.47
CA ALA A 483 30.36 12.17 -18.31
C ALA A 483 29.44 11.74 -19.45
N VAL A 484 28.28 11.20 -19.07
CA VAL A 484 27.16 10.90 -19.95
C VAL A 484 26.06 11.94 -19.70
N PRO A 485 25.82 12.88 -20.64
CA PRO A 485 24.85 13.94 -20.43
C PRO A 485 23.42 13.39 -20.37
N LEU A 486 22.60 13.93 -19.46
CA LEU A 486 21.19 13.59 -19.36
C LEU A 486 20.37 14.41 -20.38
N ILE A 487 20.43 13.98 -21.64
CA ILE A 487 19.75 14.69 -22.74
C ILE A 487 18.30 14.22 -22.85
N ALA A 488 17.37 15.17 -22.73
CA ALA A 488 15.98 14.97 -23.11
C ALA A 488 15.85 15.02 -24.65
N ALA A 489 15.97 13.87 -25.31
CA ALA A 489 15.83 13.75 -26.75
C ALA A 489 14.74 12.72 -27.11
N GLY A 490 13.74 13.15 -27.89
CA GLY A 490 12.65 12.29 -28.33
C GLY A 490 11.70 11.88 -27.19
N ARG A 491 11.31 10.60 -27.15
CA ARG A 491 10.38 10.02 -26.17
C ARG A 491 11.06 9.14 -25.11
N THR A 492 12.39 9.09 -25.09
CA THR A 492 13.18 8.25 -24.18
C THR A 492 13.52 9.02 -22.91
N ASP A 493 13.42 8.38 -21.74
CA ASP A 493 13.84 8.97 -20.46
C ASP A 493 15.35 9.32 -20.51
N SER A 494 15.72 10.48 -19.96
CA SER A 494 17.11 10.98 -20.07
C SER A 494 18.11 10.08 -19.33
N ILE A 495 17.68 9.36 -18.29
CA ILE A 495 18.51 8.39 -17.57
C ILE A 495 18.65 7.11 -18.41
N ASP A 496 17.56 6.63 -19.00
CA ASP A 496 17.64 5.47 -19.90
C ASP A 496 18.53 5.74 -21.10
N HIS A 497 18.41 6.93 -21.70
CA HIS A 497 19.25 7.36 -22.79
C HIS A 497 20.73 7.31 -22.39
N ALA A 498 21.07 7.90 -21.24
CA ALA A 498 22.43 7.88 -20.73
C ALA A 498 22.93 6.45 -20.42
N LEU A 499 22.11 5.59 -19.83
CA LEU A 499 22.48 4.19 -19.54
C LEU A 499 22.66 3.35 -20.81
N VAL A 500 21.83 3.53 -21.84
CA VAL A 500 21.99 2.87 -23.14
C VAL A 500 23.29 3.33 -23.80
N LYS A 501 23.60 4.62 -23.75
CA LYS A 501 24.86 5.17 -24.26
C LYS A 501 26.07 4.64 -23.50
N LEU A 502 25.96 4.51 -22.17
CA LEU A 502 26.99 3.90 -21.34
C LEU A 502 27.26 2.45 -21.77
N LEU A 503 26.22 1.64 -21.96
CA LEU A 503 26.35 0.25 -22.43
C LEU A 503 27.02 0.16 -23.81
N ALA A 504 26.60 1.02 -24.75
CA ALA A 504 27.21 1.11 -26.08
C ALA A 504 28.69 1.50 -26.01
N SER A 505 29.05 2.37 -25.08
CA SER A 505 30.44 2.83 -24.89
C SER A 505 31.32 1.72 -24.33
N ILE A 506 30.83 1.01 -23.32
CA ILE A 506 31.53 -0.12 -22.71
C ILE A 506 31.69 -1.26 -23.71
N SER A 507 30.73 -1.47 -24.62
CA SER A 507 30.82 -2.47 -25.69
C SER A 507 32.06 -2.27 -26.58
N SER A 508 32.53 -1.03 -26.72
CA SER A 508 33.68 -0.65 -27.55
C SER A 508 35.02 -0.73 -26.82
N LEU A 509 35.01 -0.90 -25.50
CA LEU A 509 36.23 -1.02 -24.70
C LEU A 509 36.71 -2.47 -24.64
N PRO A 510 38.02 -2.75 -24.71
CA PRO A 510 38.55 -4.07 -24.42
C PRO A 510 38.63 -4.30 -22.90
N GLY A 511 38.06 -5.40 -22.40
CA GLY A 511 38.25 -5.86 -21.01
C GLY A 511 36.98 -6.04 -20.18
N GLN A 512 37.14 -6.02 -18.86
CA GLN A 512 36.07 -6.21 -17.88
C GLN A 512 35.96 -4.98 -16.98
N ILE A 513 34.75 -4.45 -16.81
CA ILE A 513 34.50 -3.33 -15.90
C ILE A 513 33.48 -3.74 -14.83
N ASP A 514 33.90 -3.60 -13.57
CA ASP A 514 33.01 -3.72 -12.40
C ASP A 514 32.50 -2.31 -12.06
N ILE A 515 31.21 -2.07 -12.21
CA ILE A 515 30.57 -0.78 -11.92
C ILE A 515 29.82 -0.85 -10.61
N GLU A 516 30.26 -0.10 -9.61
CA GLU A 516 29.51 0.16 -8.39
C GLU A 516 28.33 1.10 -8.69
N LEU A 517 27.13 0.59 -8.41
CA LEU A 517 25.85 1.27 -8.58
C LEU A 517 25.22 1.43 -7.19
N PRO A 518 25.54 2.51 -6.45
CA PRO A 518 25.07 2.69 -5.07
C PRO A 518 23.55 2.87 -4.99
N VAL A 519 22.93 3.38 -6.06
CA VAL A 519 21.49 3.64 -6.15
C VAL A 519 20.77 2.43 -6.76
N GLU A 520 19.82 1.85 -6.02
CA GLU A 520 19.05 0.67 -6.46
C GLU A 520 18.27 0.91 -7.77
N TYR A 521 17.73 2.12 -7.95
CA TYR A 521 17.06 2.51 -9.19
C TYR A 521 17.93 2.32 -10.44
N LEU A 522 19.20 2.78 -10.39
CA LEU A 522 20.12 2.64 -11.53
C LEU A 522 20.44 1.17 -11.82
N ARG A 523 20.53 0.32 -10.78
CA ARG A 523 20.71 -1.13 -10.93
C ARG A 523 19.55 -1.75 -11.68
N THR A 524 18.31 -1.49 -11.25
CA THR A 524 17.13 -2.04 -11.90
C THR A 524 16.97 -1.51 -13.33
N ARG A 525 17.26 -0.22 -13.59
CA ARG A 525 17.14 0.35 -14.94
C ARG A 525 18.17 -0.19 -15.91
N ILE A 526 19.45 -0.25 -15.53
CA ILE A 526 20.49 -0.77 -16.44
C ILE A 526 20.23 -2.25 -16.77
N GLU A 527 19.70 -3.02 -15.81
CA GLU A 527 19.30 -4.41 -16.03
C GLU A 527 18.16 -4.54 -17.04
N LEU A 528 17.09 -3.76 -16.86
CA LEU A 528 15.95 -3.75 -17.77
C LEU A 528 16.36 -3.37 -19.21
N LEU A 529 17.22 -2.36 -19.35
CA LEU A 529 17.71 -1.89 -20.65
C LEU A 529 18.62 -2.94 -21.31
N TRP A 530 19.53 -3.55 -20.53
CA TRP A 530 20.38 -4.62 -21.02
C TRP A 530 19.57 -5.84 -21.48
N THR A 531 18.58 -6.29 -20.70
CA THR A 531 17.69 -7.40 -21.09
C THR A 531 16.91 -7.05 -22.36
N SER A 532 16.44 -5.81 -22.49
CA SER A 532 15.71 -5.35 -23.68
C SER A 532 16.62 -5.33 -24.92
N LEU A 533 17.85 -4.81 -24.81
CA LEU A 533 18.83 -4.80 -25.90
C LEU A 533 19.27 -6.23 -26.30
N LYS A 534 19.39 -7.13 -25.32
CA LYS A 534 19.68 -8.55 -25.56
C LYS A 534 18.53 -9.23 -26.33
N GLN A 535 17.27 -8.96 -25.96
CA GLN A 535 16.11 -9.47 -26.69
C GLN A 535 16.02 -8.93 -28.13
N GLN A 536 16.54 -7.72 -28.36
CA GLN A 536 16.61 -7.08 -29.69
C GLN A 536 17.88 -7.46 -30.48
N ASN A 537 18.70 -8.40 -30.00
CA ASN A 537 19.96 -8.82 -30.62
C ASN A 537 20.94 -7.67 -30.91
N ALA A 538 21.09 -6.73 -29.98
CA ALA A 538 22.06 -5.64 -30.11
C ALA A 538 23.49 -6.17 -30.28
N GLY A 539 24.15 -5.80 -31.38
CA GLY A 539 25.50 -6.24 -31.70
C GLY A 539 26.54 -5.74 -30.70
N GLY A 540 27.44 -6.62 -30.26
CA GLY A 540 28.53 -6.25 -29.34
C GLY A 540 28.11 -5.96 -27.89
N LEU A 541 26.84 -6.16 -27.52
CA LEU A 541 26.34 -5.90 -26.17
C LEU A 541 27.22 -6.60 -25.11
N PRO A 542 27.77 -5.88 -24.11
CA PRO A 542 28.63 -6.48 -23.11
C PRO A 542 27.85 -7.51 -22.28
N HIS A 543 28.48 -8.63 -21.95
CA HIS A 543 27.91 -9.61 -21.04
C HIS A 543 27.79 -8.99 -19.63
N MET A 544 26.60 -9.07 -19.04
CA MET A 544 26.33 -8.55 -17.71
C MET A 544 26.23 -9.69 -16.70
N ASP A 545 27.02 -9.62 -15.63
CA ASP A 545 27.00 -10.58 -14.51
C ASP A 545 26.71 -9.86 -13.19
N ARG A 546 25.88 -10.47 -12.33
CA ARG A 546 25.48 -9.90 -11.04
C ARG A 546 26.25 -10.56 -9.91
N ARG A 547 27.03 -9.77 -9.17
CA ARG A 547 27.55 -10.20 -7.87
C ARG A 547 26.49 -9.94 -6.80
N ALA A 548 25.83 -11.02 -6.37
CA ALA A 548 24.57 -11.02 -5.62
C ALA A 548 24.54 -10.25 -4.27
N ARG A 549 25.64 -9.64 -3.79
CA ARG A 549 25.71 -9.03 -2.45
C ARG A 549 26.35 -7.63 -2.33
N SER A 550 26.82 -6.99 -3.41
CA SER A 550 27.67 -5.78 -3.25
C SER A 550 27.24 -4.51 -3.99
N GLY A 551 26.06 -4.45 -4.62
CA GLY A 551 25.66 -3.26 -5.39
C GLY A 551 26.54 -2.99 -6.61
N VAL A 552 27.30 -3.99 -7.06
CA VAL A 552 28.22 -3.93 -8.22
C VAL A 552 27.64 -4.74 -9.37
N VAL A 553 27.61 -4.14 -10.55
CA VAL A 553 27.26 -4.80 -11.82
C VAL A 553 28.54 -4.97 -12.63
N ARG A 554 28.80 -6.19 -13.09
CA ARG A 554 29.94 -6.51 -13.95
C ARG A 554 29.51 -6.47 -15.41
N LEU A 555 30.23 -5.72 -16.24
CA LEU A 555 30.07 -5.69 -17.68
C LEU A 555 31.34 -6.18 -18.38
N VAL A 556 31.21 -7.11 -19.32
CA VAL A 556 32.31 -7.78 -20.02
C VAL A 556 32.11 -7.67 -21.53
N SER A 557 32.97 -6.95 -22.24
CA SER A 557 32.90 -6.74 -23.69
C SER A 557 33.90 -7.63 -24.46
N ALA A 558 35.11 -7.85 -23.94
CA ALA A 558 36.15 -8.71 -24.55
C ALA A 558 37.21 -9.20 -23.53
N LYS A 559 38.12 -10.10 -23.93
CA LYS A 559 39.30 -10.48 -23.12
C LYS A 559 40.22 -9.26 -22.97
N GLY A 560 40.52 -8.85 -21.74
CA GLY A 560 41.37 -7.69 -21.45
C GLY A 560 41.51 -7.46 -19.95
N GLU A 561 42.18 -6.37 -19.57
CA GLU A 561 42.40 -6.00 -18.17
C GLU A 561 41.07 -5.70 -17.43
N ARG A 562 41.09 -5.89 -16.11
CA ARG A 562 39.94 -5.67 -15.24
C ARG A 562 40.05 -4.32 -14.55
N SER A 563 38.97 -3.54 -14.62
CA SER A 563 38.88 -2.22 -14.01
C SER A 563 37.63 -2.08 -13.14
N ALA A 564 37.71 -1.22 -12.12
CA ALA A 564 36.60 -0.90 -11.24
C ALA A 564 36.21 0.56 -11.41
N ALA A 565 34.91 0.83 -11.37
CA ALA A 565 34.34 2.14 -11.58
C ALA A 565 33.11 2.36 -10.70
N ARG A 566 32.75 3.61 -10.46
CA ARG A 566 31.53 4.01 -9.74
C ARG A 566 30.67 4.92 -10.59
N LEU A 567 29.37 4.66 -10.63
CA LEU A 567 28.40 5.53 -11.30
C LEU A 567 27.70 6.45 -10.29
N SER A 568 27.66 7.75 -10.60
CA SER A 568 27.02 8.77 -9.77
C SER A 568 26.36 9.85 -10.61
N PHE A 569 25.51 10.69 -9.99
CA PHE A 569 24.99 11.89 -10.63
C PHE A 569 25.90 13.08 -10.31
N GLY A 570 26.08 13.98 -11.26
CA GLY A 570 26.81 15.23 -11.05
C GLY A 570 26.48 16.30 -12.08
N GLU A 571 26.91 17.53 -11.82
CA GLU A 571 26.81 18.65 -12.75
C GLU A 571 28.13 18.82 -13.50
N PHE A 572 28.03 19.11 -14.80
CA PHE A 572 29.18 19.33 -15.67
C PHE A 572 29.16 20.75 -16.24
N ALA A 573 30.31 21.43 -16.16
CA ALA A 573 30.59 22.68 -16.85
C ALA A 573 31.86 22.49 -17.69
N SER A 574 31.77 22.71 -19.01
CA SER A 574 32.94 22.65 -19.89
C SER A 574 33.11 23.91 -20.70
N SER A 575 34.36 24.37 -20.79
CA SER A 575 34.72 25.51 -21.64
C SER A 575 34.63 25.23 -23.15
N LYS A 576 34.34 23.99 -23.57
CA LYS A 576 34.39 23.54 -24.98
C LYS A 576 33.25 22.61 -25.44
N ALA A 577 32.24 22.34 -24.63
CA ALA A 577 31.07 21.55 -25.04
C ALA A 577 29.80 22.39 -24.89
N ALA A 578 28.92 22.37 -25.91
CA ALA A 578 27.78 23.28 -26.04
C ALA A 578 26.58 22.98 -25.12
N GLU A 579 26.73 22.10 -24.11
CA GLU A 579 25.65 21.70 -23.21
C GLU A 579 26.18 21.56 -21.78
N ASP A 580 26.14 22.65 -21.00
CA ASP A 580 26.28 22.60 -19.55
C ASP A 580 25.01 21.96 -18.95
N GLY A 581 25.15 20.98 -18.05
CA GLY A 581 23.97 20.30 -17.50
C GLY A 581 24.23 19.06 -16.62
N ALA A 582 23.14 18.48 -16.12
CA ALA A 582 23.16 17.28 -15.28
C ALA A 582 23.62 16.05 -16.08
N SER A 583 24.49 15.24 -15.47
CA SER A 583 25.14 14.09 -16.12
C SER A 583 25.21 12.87 -15.20
N LEU A 584 25.28 11.68 -15.79
CA LEU A 584 25.81 10.49 -15.12
C LEU A 584 27.32 10.48 -15.25
N LEU A 585 28.02 10.43 -14.13
CA LEU A 585 29.48 10.37 -14.05
C LEU A 585 29.91 8.94 -13.74
N LEU A 586 30.67 8.33 -14.65
CA LEU A 586 31.38 7.09 -14.43
C LEU A 586 32.82 7.40 -14.06
N VAL A 587 33.22 7.05 -12.83
CA VAL A 587 34.53 7.37 -12.25
C VAL A 587 35.33 6.08 -12.07
N LEU A 588 36.54 5.98 -12.63
CA LEU A 588 37.44 4.83 -12.46
C LEU A 588 38.21 4.90 -11.14
N ASP A 589 38.36 3.75 -10.48
CA ASP A 589 39.05 3.64 -9.19
C ASP A 589 40.59 3.71 -9.31
N ALA A 590 41.17 3.40 -10.48
CA ALA A 590 42.63 3.40 -10.71
C ALA A 590 43.05 4.00 -12.07
N PRO A 591 44.23 4.65 -12.18
CA PRO A 591 44.71 5.27 -13.42
C PRO A 591 45.39 4.25 -14.32
N ARG A 592 44.63 3.49 -15.13
CA ARG A 592 45.22 2.64 -16.18
C ARG A 592 44.44 2.54 -17.49
N HIS A 593 43.24 3.08 -17.60
CA HIS A 593 42.55 3.14 -18.90
C HIS A 593 42.69 4.50 -19.55
N ASP A 594 43.28 4.50 -20.74
CA ASP A 594 43.29 5.62 -21.64
C ASP A 594 41.91 5.72 -22.34
N TRP A 595 41.17 6.79 -22.05
CA TRP A 595 39.90 7.09 -22.73
C TRP A 595 40.10 7.66 -24.14
N SER A 596 41.34 7.72 -24.67
CA SER A 596 41.68 8.29 -25.97
C SER A 596 40.88 7.74 -27.15
N ALA A 597 40.33 6.52 -27.05
CA ALA A 597 39.41 5.96 -28.04
C ALA A 597 38.14 6.83 -28.25
N PHE A 598 37.72 7.59 -27.23
CA PHE A 598 36.57 8.50 -27.28
C PHE A 598 36.94 9.94 -27.73
N HIS A 599 38.22 10.22 -27.99
CA HIS A 599 38.70 11.54 -28.43
C HIS A 599 38.71 11.75 -29.96
N SER A 600 38.28 10.77 -30.76
CA SER A 600 38.23 10.96 -32.21
C SER A 600 37.06 11.86 -32.62
N GLN A 601 37.36 13.14 -32.91
CA GLN A 601 36.49 13.96 -33.75
C GLN A 601 36.30 13.27 -35.10
N PRO A 602 35.12 13.33 -35.74
CA PRO A 602 34.98 12.88 -37.11
C PRO A 602 35.99 13.64 -37.96
N LYS A 603 36.93 12.92 -38.61
CA LYS A 603 37.78 13.50 -39.65
C LYS A 603 36.84 14.13 -40.68
N ALA A 604 36.91 15.45 -40.81
CA ALA A 604 36.39 16.13 -41.99
C ALA A 604 37.07 15.49 -43.21
N THR A 605 36.31 14.71 -43.98
CA THR A 605 36.66 14.40 -45.36
C THR A 605 36.61 15.72 -46.12
N ALA A 606 37.75 16.41 -46.19
CA ALA A 606 37.97 17.45 -47.17
C ALA A 606 38.06 16.77 -48.53
N SER A 607 37.10 17.08 -49.41
CA SER A 607 37.22 16.85 -50.84
C SER A 607 38.28 17.79 -51.41
N ALA A 608 39.42 17.22 -51.79
CA ALA A 608 40.18 17.50 -53.02
C ALA A 608 41.27 16.43 -53.15
#